data_AF-A0A3C2EGZ2-F1
#
_entry.id   AF-A0A3C2EGZ2-F1
#
_cell.length_a   1.000
_cell.length_b   1.000
_cell.length_c   1.000
_cell.angle_alpha   90.00
_cell.angle_beta   90.00
_cell.angle_gamma   90.00
#
_symmetry.space_group_name_H-M   'P 1'
#
loop_
_entity.id
_entity.type
_entity.pdbx_description
1 polymer ?
#
loop_
_entity_poly.entity_id
_entity_poly.type
_entity_poly.pdbx_seq_one_letter_code
_entity_poly.pdbx_strand_id
1 'polypeptide(L)'
;MMNNIITTSFPLVRQSFNAIEIHPCRLIDENSIEQCEDHEADFWSVYIHLSEGGLECIADFSTEELAIQFNDFLDSFKCNFTFDSEGSITWCVDDFDARARGHEMDRIEEIDPELYQQLEADSEMQVPLKYMIYDRRKFKEALARMIDKHDCNEGIHWITIDCYLDEMCKLVKS
;
A
#
# COMPACT_ATOMS: atom_id res chain seq x y z
N MET A 1 26.39 -30.47 12.82
CA MET A 1 26.82 -29.08 12.54
C MET A 1 25.64 -28.19 12.85
N MET A 2 25.91 -27.07 13.52
CA MET A 2 24.94 -26.26 14.27
C MET A 2 23.69 -25.85 13.47
N ASN A 3 22.54 -25.99 14.13
CA ASN A 3 21.31 -25.23 13.89
C ASN A 3 21.57 -23.74 14.15
N ASN A 4 20.88 -22.87 13.41
CA ASN A 4 20.06 -21.76 13.91
C ASN A 4 19.85 -20.72 12.78
N ILE A 5 18.76 -20.86 12.02
CA ILE A 5 18.08 -19.65 11.53
C ILE A 5 16.93 -19.47 12.50
N ILE A 6 17.15 -18.60 13.47
CA ILE A 6 16.12 -18.10 14.35
C ILE A 6 15.28 -17.18 13.47
N THR A 7 14.17 -17.68 12.93
CA THR A 7 13.09 -16.80 12.48
C THR A 7 12.48 -16.22 13.76
N THR A 8 13.10 -15.16 14.28
CA THR A 8 12.42 -14.31 15.25
C THR A 8 11.24 -13.72 14.50
N SER A 9 10.05 -14.23 14.82
CA SER A 9 8.79 -13.55 14.60
C SER A 9 8.88 -12.19 15.29
N PHE A 10 9.40 -11.19 14.58
CA PHE A 10 9.24 -9.82 14.99
C PHE A 10 7.74 -9.51 14.89
N PRO A 11 7.14 -8.91 15.92
CA PRO A 11 5.78 -8.42 15.78
C PRO A 11 5.77 -7.48 14.58
N LEU A 12 4.81 -7.65 13.65
CA LEU A 12 4.51 -6.67 12.62
C LEU A 12 4.36 -5.31 13.32
N VAL A 13 5.41 -4.49 13.30
CA VAL A 13 5.35 -3.14 13.86
C VAL A 13 4.63 -2.34 12.79
N ARG A 14 3.31 -2.23 12.94
CA ARG A 14 2.48 -1.33 12.14
C ARG A 14 2.94 0.10 12.41
N GLN A 15 3.85 0.62 11.61
CA GLN A 15 4.24 2.01 11.69
C GLN A 15 3.39 2.82 10.72
N SER A 16 2.52 3.66 11.26
CA SER A 16 1.86 4.71 10.49
C SER A 16 2.89 5.79 10.16
N PHE A 17 2.85 6.33 8.95
CA PHE A 17 3.57 7.55 8.58
C PHE A 17 2.58 8.69 8.41
N ASN A 18 3.04 9.92 8.60
CA ASN A 18 2.19 11.12 8.53
C ASN A 18 2.61 12.12 7.46
N ALA A 19 3.80 11.96 6.89
CA ALA A 19 4.34 12.81 5.84
C ALA A 19 5.34 12.03 4.96
N ILE A 20 5.53 12.52 3.74
CA ILE A 20 6.53 12.05 2.79
C ILE A 20 7.43 13.23 2.46
N GLU A 21 8.73 13.00 2.33
CA GLU A 21 9.72 13.97 1.88
C GLU A 21 10.48 13.42 0.69
N ILE A 22 10.82 14.29 -0.25
CA ILE A 22 11.69 13.95 -1.38
C ILE A 22 12.93 14.81 -1.26
N HIS A 23 14.11 14.18 -1.28
CA HIS A 23 15.39 14.85 -1.16
C HIS A 23 16.27 14.60 -2.38
N PRO A 24 16.81 15.65 -3.01
CA PRO A 24 17.90 15.51 -3.98
C PRO A 24 19.15 15.02 -3.26
N CYS A 25 19.79 13.98 -3.81
CA CYS A 25 20.93 13.32 -3.21
C CYS A 25 22.09 13.22 -4.20
N ARG A 26 23.30 13.36 -3.67
CA ARG A 26 24.55 13.16 -4.42
C ARG A 26 25.43 12.12 -3.76
N LEU A 27 26.13 11.34 -4.58
CA LEU A 27 27.14 10.38 -4.14
C LEU A 27 28.44 11.12 -3.86
N ILE A 28 28.88 11.09 -2.61
CA ILE A 28 30.17 11.66 -2.20
C ILE A 28 31.30 10.67 -2.44
N ASP A 29 31.02 9.39 -2.18
CA ASP A 29 31.87 8.25 -2.49
C ASP A 29 31.03 6.98 -2.64
N GLU A 30 31.67 5.82 -2.80
CA GLU A 30 30.98 4.53 -3.00
C GLU A 30 30.06 4.12 -1.84
N ASN A 31 30.19 4.71 -0.64
CA ASN A 31 29.41 4.34 0.54
C ASN A 31 28.73 5.52 1.24
N SER A 32 28.83 6.74 0.69
CA SER A 32 28.37 7.96 1.35
C SER A 32 27.47 8.77 0.42
N ILE A 33 26.25 8.99 0.87
CA ILE A 33 25.25 9.82 0.21
C ILE A 33 25.00 11.04 1.10
N GLU A 34 24.85 12.21 0.48
CA GLU A 34 24.34 13.40 1.18
C GLU A 34 23.24 14.09 0.38
N GLN A 35 22.38 14.80 1.10
CA GLN A 35 21.43 15.73 0.50
C GLN A 35 22.17 16.92 -0.13
N CYS A 36 21.72 17.39 -1.28
CA CYS A 36 22.32 18.50 -2.00
C CYS A 36 21.28 19.48 -2.55
N GLU A 37 21.69 20.41 -3.41
CA GLU A 37 20.76 21.24 -4.18
C GLU A 37 20.26 20.46 -5.42
N ASP A 38 19.06 20.78 -5.91
CA ASP A 38 18.40 20.04 -7.01
C ASP A 38 19.28 19.87 -8.26
N HIS A 39 20.03 20.90 -8.61
CA HIS A 39 20.89 20.93 -9.80
C HIS A 39 22.21 20.15 -9.62
N GLU A 40 22.52 19.72 -8.40
CA GLU A 40 23.68 18.89 -8.05
C GLU A 40 23.29 17.42 -7.84
N ALA A 41 22.00 17.07 -7.97
CA ALA A 41 21.48 15.76 -7.66
C ALA A 41 21.96 14.69 -8.65
N ASP A 42 22.49 13.59 -8.12
CA ASP A 42 22.72 12.35 -8.88
C ASP A 42 21.44 11.49 -8.93
N PHE A 43 20.62 11.56 -7.89
CA PHE A 43 19.34 10.86 -7.75
C PHE A 43 18.46 11.55 -6.68
N TRP A 44 17.22 11.06 -6.52
CA TRP A 44 16.21 11.60 -5.62
C TRP A 44 15.68 10.49 -4.70
N SER A 45 15.86 10.67 -3.39
CA SER A 45 15.40 9.73 -2.37
C SER A 45 14.04 10.16 -1.81
N VAL A 46 13.12 9.20 -1.66
CA VAL A 46 11.81 9.40 -1.06
C VAL A 46 11.80 8.80 0.34
N TYR A 47 11.44 9.61 1.32
CA TYR A 47 11.40 9.26 2.73
C TYR A 47 10.00 9.36 3.30
N ILE A 48 9.67 8.48 4.25
CA ILE A 48 8.46 8.56 5.07
C ILE A 48 8.81 9.03 6.48
N HIS A 49 7.94 9.88 7.05
CA HIS A 49 8.00 10.26 8.47
C HIS A 49 7.27 9.25 9.33
N LEU A 50 8.01 8.52 10.16
CA LEU A 50 7.43 7.56 11.08
C LEU A 50 6.74 8.29 12.25
N SER A 51 5.56 7.83 12.66
CA SER A 51 4.78 8.48 13.74
C SER A 51 5.51 8.54 15.10
N GLU A 52 6.47 7.64 15.33
CA GLU A 52 7.31 7.62 16.55
C GLU A 52 8.58 8.48 16.42
N GLY A 53 8.78 9.13 15.26
CA GLY A 53 9.92 9.96 14.93
C GLY A 53 10.96 9.23 14.06
N GLY A 54 11.60 10.00 13.18
CA GLY A 54 12.60 9.49 12.23
C GLY A 54 12.11 9.51 10.79
N LEU A 55 13.06 9.35 9.87
CA LEU A 55 12.85 9.22 8.43
C LEU A 55 13.32 7.83 8.01
N GLU A 56 12.50 7.13 7.24
CA GLU A 56 12.88 5.89 6.58
C GLU A 56 12.94 6.13 5.07
N CYS A 57 14.06 5.79 4.42
CA CYS A 57 14.15 5.86 2.96
C CYS A 57 13.41 4.66 2.37
N ILE A 58 12.46 4.90 1.48
CA ILE A 58 11.62 3.84 0.91
C ILE A 58 11.88 3.61 -0.58
N ALA A 59 12.49 4.57 -1.28
CA ALA A 59 12.82 4.44 -2.69
C ALA A 59 13.82 5.52 -3.15
N ASP A 60 14.66 5.17 -4.11
CA ASP A 60 15.56 6.07 -4.82
C ASP A 60 15.22 6.11 -6.31
N PHE A 61 15.19 7.30 -6.91
CA PHE A 61 14.83 7.52 -8.31
C PHE A 61 15.89 8.35 -9.03
N SER A 62 16.12 8.04 -10.31
CA SER A 62 17.11 8.77 -11.10
C SER A 62 16.71 10.21 -11.45
N THR A 63 15.44 10.59 -11.33
CA THR A 63 14.96 11.94 -11.62
C THR A 63 13.89 12.40 -10.63
N GLU A 64 13.77 13.72 -10.48
CA GLU A 64 12.78 14.38 -9.62
C GLU A 64 11.35 13.97 -10.02
N GLU A 65 11.06 13.95 -11.32
CA GLU A 65 9.72 13.69 -11.82
C GLU A 65 9.23 12.27 -11.48
N LEU A 66 10.14 11.29 -11.45
CA LEU A 66 9.81 9.92 -11.05
C LEU A 66 9.54 9.83 -9.54
N ALA A 67 10.33 10.53 -8.73
CA ALA A 67 10.11 10.61 -7.29
C ALA A 67 8.77 11.30 -6.96
N ILE A 68 8.43 12.37 -7.68
CA ILE A 68 7.14 13.06 -7.55
C ILE A 68 6.00 12.13 -7.98
N GLN A 69 6.11 11.43 -9.12
CA GLN A 69 5.09 10.47 -9.56
C GLN A 69 4.87 9.36 -8.52
N PHE A 70 5.94 8.90 -7.89
CA PHE A 70 5.85 7.92 -6.82
C PHE A 70 5.19 8.51 -5.56
N ASN A 71 5.51 9.75 -5.19
CA ASN A 71 4.83 10.44 -4.10
C ASN A 71 3.34 10.66 -4.38
N ASP A 72 2.97 11.11 -5.58
CA ASP A 72 1.57 11.27 -6.01
C ASP A 72 0.83 9.93 -5.99
N PHE A 73 1.50 8.86 -6.41
CA PHE A 73 1.01 7.49 -6.27
C PHE A 73 0.74 7.19 -4.77
N LEU A 74 1.70 7.37 -3.87
CA LEU A 74 1.52 7.14 -2.44
C LEU A 74 0.41 8.01 -1.82
N ASP A 75 0.32 9.28 -2.22
CA ASP A 75 -0.70 10.22 -1.77
C ASP A 75 -2.11 9.81 -2.22
N SER A 76 -2.24 9.22 -3.41
CA SER A 76 -3.50 8.64 -3.88
C SER A 76 -3.98 7.44 -3.03
N PHE A 77 -3.10 6.88 -2.20
CA PHE A 77 -3.36 5.77 -1.27
C PHE A 77 -3.20 6.16 0.20
N LYS A 78 -3.37 7.44 0.59
CA LYS A 78 -3.28 7.93 1.98
C LYS A 78 -4.12 7.17 3.04
N CYS A 79 -4.84 6.13 2.65
CA CYS A 79 -5.41 5.12 3.52
C CYS A 79 -4.63 3.79 3.40
N ASN A 80 -3.79 3.49 4.41
CA ASN A 80 -3.42 2.13 4.84
C ASN A 80 -2.14 1.44 4.30
N PHE A 81 -1.04 2.13 4.01
CA PHE A 81 0.23 1.40 3.90
C PHE A 81 0.82 1.05 5.27
N THR A 82 1.26 -0.20 5.39
CA THR A 82 2.18 -0.65 6.43
C THR A 82 3.48 -1.11 5.78
N PHE A 83 4.60 -0.70 6.35
CA PHE A 83 5.93 -1.20 5.97
C PHE A 83 6.31 -2.34 6.91
N ASP A 84 7.00 -3.36 6.37
CA ASP A 84 7.68 -4.33 7.23
C ASP A 84 8.99 -3.75 7.78
N SER A 85 9.70 -4.54 8.59
CA SER A 85 10.99 -4.14 9.18
C SER A 85 12.10 -3.90 8.16
N GLU A 86 11.85 -4.14 6.87
CA GLU A 86 12.80 -3.96 5.76
C GLU A 86 12.39 -2.82 4.82
N GLY A 87 11.38 -2.01 5.18
CA GLY A 87 10.96 -0.85 4.40
C GLY A 87 10.18 -1.18 3.12
N SER A 88 9.72 -2.43 2.96
CA SER A 88 8.92 -2.83 1.80
C SER A 88 7.45 -2.44 1.98
N ILE A 89 6.82 -1.90 0.92
CA ILE A 89 5.36 -1.69 0.88
C ILE A 89 4.69 -3.05 1.00
N THR A 90 4.05 -3.32 2.13
CA THR A 90 3.32 -4.58 2.33
C THR A 90 1.84 -4.39 2.07
N TRP A 91 1.32 -5.12 1.08
CA TRP A 91 -0.11 -5.27 0.88
C TRP A 91 -0.72 -5.99 2.09
N CYS A 92 -1.88 -5.53 2.54
CA CYS A 92 -2.55 -6.00 3.72
C CYS A 92 -4.03 -6.34 3.46
N VAL A 93 -4.70 -6.86 4.50
CA VAL A 93 -6.13 -7.17 4.41
C VAL A 93 -6.97 -5.90 4.27
N ASP A 94 -6.48 -4.78 4.80
CA ASP A 94 -7.18 -3.50 4.74
C ASP A 94 -7.18 -2.94 3.31
N ASP A 95 -6.18 -3.28 2.47
CA ASP A 95 -6.17 -2.97 1.03
C ASP A 95 -7.25 -3.74 0.26
N PHE A 96 -7.44 -5.02 0.60
CA PHE A 96 -8.54 -5.83 0.06
C PHE A 96 -9.90 -5.25 0.47
N ASP A 97 -10.05 -4.78 1.71
CA ASP A 97 -11.29 -4.17 2.18
C ASP A 97 -11.57 -2.82 1.52
N ALA A 98 -10.56 -1.95 1.44
CA ALA A 98 -10.67 -0.67 0.75
C ALA A 98 -11.08 -0.86 -0.72
N ARG A 99 -10.43 -1.81 -1.43
CA ARG A 99 -10.77 -2.09 -2.83
C ARG A 99 -12.15 -2.70 -2.99
N ALA A 100 -12.52 -3.64 -2.12
CA ALA A 100 -13.86 -4.22 -2.11
C ALA A 100 -14.94 -3.16 -1.84
N ARG A 101 -14.70 -2.25 -0.88
CA ARG A 101 -15.61 -1.14 -0.56
C ARG A 101 -15.78 -0.21 -1.75
N GLY A 102 -14.70 0.11 -2.49
CA GLY A 102 -14.78 0.91 -3.72
C GLY A 102 -15.75 0.32 -4.74
N HIS A 103 -15.59 -0.97 -5.09
CA HIS A 103 -16.50 -1.67 -6.01
C HIS A 103 -17.95 -1.71 -5.51
N GLU A 104 -18.13 -1.85 -4.19
CA GLU A 104 -19.46 -1.83 -3.56
C GLU A 104 -20.09 -0.43 -3.59
N MET A 105 -19.29 0.62 -3.40
CA MET A 105 -19.72 2.02 -3.48
C MET A 105 -20.14 2.39 -4.90
N ASP A 106 -19.36 2.02 -5.92
CA ASP A 106 -19.70 2.21 -7.34
C ASP A 106 -21.06 1.57 -7.67
N ARG A 107 -21.27 0.33 -7.20
CA ARG A 107 -22.55 -0.36 -7.37
C ARG A 107 -23.70 0.33 -6.63
N ILE A 108 -23.45 0.90 -5.46
CA ILE A 108 -24.47 1.62 -4.69
C ILE A 108 -24.82 2.94 -5.37
N GLU A 109 -23.84 3.66 -5.91
CA GLU A 109 -24.06 4.91 -6.66
C GLU A 109 -25.06 4.68 -7.81
N GLU A 110 -24.91 3.57 -8.54
CA GLU A 110 -25.79 3.21 -9.65
C GLU A 110 -27.21 2.83 -9.20
N ILE A 111 -27.36 2.15 -8.06
CA ILE A 111 -28.64 1.53 -7.63
C ILE A 111 -29.41 2.42 -6.65
N ASP A 112 -28.72 3.11 -5.76
CA ASP A 112 -29.26 3.80 -4.59
C ASP A 112 -28.42 5.06 -4.26
N PRO A 113 -28.55 6.13 -5.07
CA PRO A 113 -27.72 7.34 -4.93
C PRO A 113 -27.88 8.06 -3.57
N GLU A 114 -29.04 7.94 -2.94
CA GLU A 114 -29.29 8.53 -1.61
C GLU A 114 -28.46 7.82 -0.53
N LEU A 115 -28.39 6.48 -0.60
CA LEU A 115 -27.52 5.72 0.28
C LEU A 115 -26.03 5.97 0.00
N TYR A 116 -25.63 6.14 -1.27
CA TYR A 116 -24.26 6.51 -1.62
C TYR A 116 -23.85 7.80 -0.89
N GLN A 117 -24.67 8.86 -0.96
CA GLN A 117 -24.37 10.14 -0.29
C GLN A 117 -24.24 9.99 1.24
N GLN A 118 -25.03 9.11 1.86
CA GLN A 118 -24.92 8.84 3.29
C GLN A 118 -23.61 8.13 3.65
N LEU A 119 -23.22 7.11 2.87
CA LEU A 119 -21.99 6.34 3.08
C LEU A 119 -20.72 7.12 2.74
N GLU A 120 -20.80 8.06 1.80
CA GLU A 120 -19.70 8.96 1.45
C GLU A 120 -19.48 10.01 2.56
N ALA A 121 -20.57 10.50 3.17
CA ALA A 121 -20.50 11.48 4.25
C ALA A 121 -20.04 10.89 5.60
N ASP A 122 -20.24 9.59 5.82
CA ASP A 122 -19.85 8.88 7.04
C ASP A 122 -18.95 7.68 6.73
N SER A 123 -17.63 7.88 6.88
CA SER A 123 -16.63 6.86 6.58
C SER A 123 -16.70 5.63 7.49
N GLU A 124 -17.30 5.73 8.69
CA GLU A 124 -17.48 4.60 9.61
C GLU A 124 -18.71 3.75 9.27
N MET A 125 -19.63 4.28 8.45
CA MET A 125 -20.85 3.59 8.06
C MET A 125 -20.54 2.37 7.18
N GLN A 126 -21.10 1.22 7.57
CA GLN A 126 -20.86 -0.04 6.87
C GLN A 126 -21.76 -0.21 5.65
N VAL A 127 -21.19 -0.73 4.57
CA VAL A 127 -21.92 -1.16 3.38
C VAL A 127 -22.96 -2.22 3.76
N PRO A 128 -24.26 -2.02 3.43
CA PRO A 128 -25.28 -3.01 3.72
C PRO A 128 -25.02 -4.35 3.00
N LEU A 129 -25.32 -5.46 3.69
CA LEU A 129 -25.12 -6.83 3.19
C LEU A 129 -25.67 -7.08 1.77
N LYS A 130 -26.78 -6.43 1.39
CA LYS A 130 -27.41 -6.59 0.07
C LYS A 130 -26.56 -6.04 -1.09
N TYR A 131 -25.64 -5.12 -0.81
CA TYR A 131 -24.72 -4.55 -1.79
C TYR A 131 -23.34 -5.19 -1.77
N MET A 132 -23.03 -6.02 -0.76
CA MET A 132 -21.75 -6.69 -0.67
C MET A 132 -21.47 -7.58 -1.88
N ILE A 133 -20.28 -7.44 -2.45
CA ILE A 133 -19.83 -8.19 -3.62
C ILE A 133 -18.88 -9.33 -3.19
N TYR A 134 -18.09 -9.09 -2.14
CA TYR A 134 -17.01 -9.98 -1.72
C TYR A 134 -17.19 -10.49 -0.29
N ASP A 135 -16.72 -11.71 -0.05
CA ASP A 135 -16.65 -12.35 1.26
C ASP A 135 -15.39 -11.88 1.99
N ARG A 136 -15.55 -10.87 2.85
CA ARG A 136 -14.47 -10.31 3.69
C ARG A 136 -13.72 -11.39 4.50
N ARG A 137 -14.34 -12.53 4.82
CA ARG A 137 -13.69 -13.63 5.57
C ARG A 137 -12.56 -14.31 4.77
N LYS A 138 -12.56 -14.17 3.45
CA LYS A 138 -11.57 -14.79 2.56
C LYS A 138 -10.39 -13.88 2.24
N PHE A 139 -10.43 -12.59 2.61
CA PHE A 139 -9.38 -11.63 2.26
C PHE A 139 -8.01 -12.05 2.77
N LYS A 140 -7.94 -12.58 4.00
CA LYS A 140 -6.67 -13.05 4.58
C LYS A 140 -6.06 -14.21 3.78
N GLU A 141 -6.90 -15.13 3.31
CA GLU A 141 -6.45 -16.27 2.50
C GLU A 141 -6.03 -15.80 1.10
N ALA A 142 -6.79 -14.87 0.50
CA ALA A 142 -6.49 -14.30 -0.80
C ALA A 142 -5.18 -13.50 -0.80
N LEU A 143 -4.96 -12.67 0.23
CA LEU A 143 -3.70 -11.95 0.44
C LEU A 143 -2.51 -12.92 0.56
N ALA A 144 -2.63 -13.96 1.39
CA ALA A 144 -1.56 -14.93 1.56
C ALA A 144 -1.19 -15.61 0.23
N ARG A 145 -2.19 -15.95 -0.60
CA ARG A 145 -1.97 -16.55 -1.91
C ARG A 145 -1.41 -15.56 -2.93
N MET A 146 -1.81 -14.29 -2.86
CA MET A 146 -1.25 -13.23 -3.69
C MET A 146 0.23 -13.02 -3.40
N ILE A 147 0.61 -12.93 -2.12
CA ILE A 147 2.00 -12.80 -1.70
C ILE A 147 2.82 -14.05 -2.06
N ASP A 148 2.27 -15.25 -1.94
CA ASP A 148 3.01 -16.48 -2.30
C ASP A 148 3.32 -16.58 -3.81
N LYS A 149 2.48 -15.99 -4.66
CA LYS A 149 2.53 -16.17 -6.12
C LYS A 149 3.02 -14.96 -6.90
N HIS A 150 3.30 -13.84 -6.25
CA HIS A 150 3.74 -12.64 -6.97
C HIS A 150 5.14 -12.80 -7.54
N ASP A 151 5.38 -12.20 -8.70
CA ASP A 151 6.72 -12.02 -9.23
C ASP A 151 7.34 -10.79 -8.57
N CYS A 152 8.45 -10.98 -7.86
CA CYS A 152 9.15 -9.90 -7.17
C CYS A 152 9.76 -8.87 -8.12
N ASN A 153 9.91 -9.18 -9.41
CA ASN A 153 10.43 -8.23 -10.41
C ASN A 153 9.35 -7.32 -11.01
N GLU A 154 8.09 -7.78 -11.03
CA GLU A 154 6.94 -7.00 -11.52
C GLU A 154 6.21 -6.30 -10.36
N GLY A 155 6.29 -6.85 -9.15
CA GLY A 155 5.55 -6.37 -7.99
C GLY A 155 4.09 -6.78 -8.01
N ILE A 156 3.33 -6.24 -7.06
CA ILE A 156 1.87 -6.45 -6.95
C ILE A 156 1.20 -5.10 -7.26
N HIS A 157 0.15 -5.13 -8.07
CA HIS A 157 -0.63 -3.95 -8.46
C HIS A 157 -2.11 -4.11 -8.09
N TRP A 158 -2.90 -3.03 -8.16
CA TRP A 158 -4.35 -3.09 -7.88
C TRP A 158 -5.11 -4.06 -8.77
N ILE A 159 -4.70 -4.22 -10.04
CA ILE A 159 -5.28 -5.24 -10.91
C ILE A 159 -5.06 -6.65 -10.38
N THR A 160 -3.94 -6.90 -9.70
CA THR A 160 -3.67 -8.16 -9.02
C THR A 160 -4.65 -8.36 -7.88
N ILE A 161 -4.90 -7.35 -7.04
CA ILE A 161 -5.92 -7.42 -5.99
C ILE A 161 -7.30 -7.69 -6.57
N ASP A 162 -7.70 -6.99 -7.62
CA ASP A 162 -8.98 -7.20 -8.29
C ASP A 162 -9.12 -8.66 -8.76
N CYS A 163 -8.07 -9.23 -9.37
CA CYS A 163 -8.04 -10.64 -9.76
C CYS A 163 -8.26 -11.59 -8.56
N TYR A 164 -7.59 -11.37 -7.44
CA TYR A 164 -7.72 -12.22 -6.26
C TYR A 164 -9.07 -12.04 -5.54
N LEU A 165 -9.59 -10.81 -5.49
CA LEU A 165 -10.94 -10.52 -5.01
C LEU A 165 -11.98 -11.28 -5.83
N ASP A 166 -11.88 -11.22 -7.16
CA ASP A 166 -12.81 -11.89 -8.06
C ASP A 166 -12.68 -13.42 -8.05
N GLU A 167 -11.46 -13.96 -8.05
CA GLU A 167 -11.21 -15.40 -8.08
C GLU A 167 -11.63 -16.08 -6.77
N MET A 168 -11.32 -15.46 -5.63
CA MET A 168 -11.41 -16.14 -4.33
C MET A 168 -12.53 -15.60 -3.46
N CYS A 169 -12.70 -14.27 -3.44
CA CYS A 169 -13.53 -13.60 -2.45
C CYS A 169 -14.96 -13.36 -2.95
N LYS A 170 -15.20 -13.33 -4.26
CA LYS A 170 -16.52 -13.06 -4.84
C LYS A 170 -17.58 -14.03 -4.27
N LEU A 171 -18.70 -13.47 -3.80
CA LEU A 171 -19.74 -14.25 -3.13
C LEU A 171 -20.55 -15.17 -4.07
N VAL A 172 -20.52 -14.93 -5.40
CA VAL A 172 -21.03 -15.81 -6.48
C VAL A 172 -22.57 -16.06 -6.40
N LYS A 173 -23.40 -15.80 -7.42
CA LYS A 173 -23.23 -15.40 -8.84
C LYS A 173 -24.33 -14.43 -9.27
N SER A 174 -24.04 -13.59 -10.26
CA SER A 174 -24.96 -13.36 -11.39
C SER A 174 -24.70 -14.42 -12.44
#